data_AF-A0A2J5PQW8-F1
#
_entry.id   AF-A0A2J5PQW8-F1
#
_cell.length_a   1.000
_cell.length_b   1.000
_cell.length_c   1.000
_cell.angle_alpha   90.00
_cell.angle_beta   90.00
_cell.angle_gamma   90.00
#
_symmetry.space_group_name_H-M   'P 1'
#
loop_
_entity.id
_entity.type
_entity.pdbx_description
1 polymer ?
#
loop_
_entity_poly.entity_id
_entity_poly.type
_entity_poly.pdbx_seq_one_letter_code
_entity_poly.pdbx_strand_id
1 'polypeptide(L)'
;MTEENPLLALRDKISALDEKLLALLAERRGLAVEVGKAKLASHRPVRDIDRERDLLERLMTLGKKHHLDAHYITRLFQLIIEDSVLTQQTLLQQHLNKINPHSARVAFLGPKGSYSHLAARQYAARHFEQFIESGCAKFADIFEQVETGQADYAVVPIENTSSGGINDVYDLLQHTSLSIVGELTLPIDHCVLVST
;
A
#
# COMPACT_ATOMS: atom_id res chain seq x y z
N MET A 1 31.98 46.81 14.15
CA MET A 1 30.79 46.69 13.29
C MET A 1 30.91 45.36 12.58
N THR A 2 30.23 44.33 13.09
CA THR A 2 30.22 43.00 12.49
C THR A 2 29.43 43.06 11.20
N GLU A 3 30.09 42.85 10.07
CA GLU A 3 29.42 42.67 8.77
C GLU A 3 28.37 41.57 8.92
N GLU A 4 27.09 41.92 8.72
CA GLU A 4 26.00 40.95 8.69
C GLU A 4 26.33 39.89 7.64
N ASN A 5 26.49 38.63 8.08
CA ASN A 5 26.85 37.53 7.20
C ASN A 5 25.71 37.30 6.19
N PRO A 6 25.91 37.60 4.89
CA PRO A 6 24.84 37.55 3.89
C PRO A 6 24.27 36.14 3.71
N LEU A 7 24.98 35.10 4.16
CA LEU A 7 24.51 33.72 4.15
C LEU A 7 23.36 33.48 5.14
N LEU A 8 23.36 34.16 6.30
CA LEU A 8 22.31 33.98 7.31
C LEU A 8 20.98 34.52 6.78
N ALA A 9 20.99 35.74 6.22
CA ALA A 9 19.79 36.35 5.64
C ALA A 9 19.19 35.53 4.48
N LEU A 10 20.01 34.84 3.68
CA LEU A 10 19.53 33.94 2.64
C LEU A 10 18.94 32.64 3.20
N ARG A 11 19.55 32.07 4.25
CA ARG A 11 19.02 30.89 4.93
C ARG A 11 17.67 31.15 5.58
N ASP A 12 17.50 32.31 6.21
CA ASP A 12 16.22 32.68 6.82
C ASP A 12 15.11 32.79 5.76
N LYS A 13 15.42 33.30 4.57
CA LYS A 13 14.48 33.34 3.44
C LYS A 13 14.13 31.94 2.94
N ILE A 14 15.09 31.00 2.91
CA ILE A 14 14.84 29.61 2.55
C ILE A 14 13.95 28.95 3.59
N SER A 15 14.26 29.09 4.88
CA SER A 15 13.45 28.54 5.97
C SER A 15 12.00 29.05 5.94
N ALA A 16 11.80 30.35 5.71
CA ALA A 16 10.46 30.92 5.57
C ALA A 16 9.71 30.42 4.31
N LEU A 17 10.43 29.97 3.27
CA LEU A 17 9.84 29.34 2.09
C LEU A 17 9.49 27.88 2.39
N ASP A 18 10.36 27.15 3.09
CA ASP A 18 10.14 25.76 3.49
C ASP A 18 8.90 25.63 4.40
N GLU A 19 8.69 26.56 5.32
CA GLU A 19 7.46 26.62 6.13
C GLU A 19 6.19 26.73 5.27
N LYS A 20 6.25 27.53 4.19
CA LYS A 20 5.13 27.65 3.25
C LYS A 20 4.92 26.37 2.45
N LEU A 21 6.00 25.69 2.05
CA LEU A 21 5.91 24.39 1.38
C LEU A 21 5.25 23.36 2.30
N LEU A 22 5.62 23.31 3.58
CA LEU A 22 5.00 22.41 4.55
C LEU A 22 3.50 22.70 4.71
N ALA A 23 3.11 23.98 4.80
CA ALA A 23 1.71 24.36 4.88
C ALA A 23 0.91 23.92 3.63
N LEU A 24 1.46 24.15 2.43
CA LEU A 24 0.83 23.74 1.16
C LEU A 24 0.74 22.21 1.02
N LEU A 25 1.76 21.48 1.45
CA LEU A 25 1.75 20.01 1.45
C LEU A 25 0.69 19.47 2.43
N ALA A 26 0.56 20.07 3.61
CA ALA A 26 -0.47 19.70 4.58
C ALA A 26 -1.89 19.95 4.03
N GLU A 27 -2.12 21.11 3.41
CA GLU A 27 -3.39 21.44 2.74
C GLU A 27 -3.69 20.44 1.62
N ARG A 28 -2.70 20.15 0.77
CA ARG A 28 -2.82 19.16 -0.30
C ARG A 28 -3.16 17.77 0.23
N ARG A 29 -2.58 17.36 1.36
CA ARG A 29 -2.91 16.09 2.03
C ARG A 29 -4.35 16.07 2.52
N GLY A 30 -4.84 17.19 3.08
CA GLY A 30 -6.26 17.37 3.43
C GLY A 30 -7.18 17.17 2.23
N LEU A 31 -6.84 17.75 1.07
CA LEU A 31 -7.59 17.54 -0.18
C LEU A 31 -7.54 16.08 -0.66
N ALA A 32 -6.40 15.40 -0.52
CA ALA A 32 -6.27 13.98 -0.88
C ALA A 32 -7.20 13.10 -0.02
N VAL A 33 -7.36 13.42 1.26
CA VAL A 33 -8.32 12.77 2.17
C VAL A 33 -9.75 12.95 1.69
N GLU A 34 -10.16 14.16 1.32
CA GLU A 34 -11.50 14.43 0.79
C GLU A 34 -11.74 13.72 -0.55
N VAL A 35 -10.74 13.67 -1.43
CA VAL A 35 -10.79 12.86 -2.66
C VAL A 35 -10.98 11.37 -2.33
N GLY A 36 -10.28 10.86 -1.31
CA GLY A 36 -10.46 9.49 -0.81
C GLY A 36 -11.90 9.21 -0.37
N LYS A 37 -12.50 10.11 0.42
CA LYS A 37 -13.92 10.01 0.84
C LYS A 37 -14.88 10.03 -0.35
N ALA A 38 -14.64 10.89 -1.33
CA ALA A 38 -15.46 10.97 -2.55
C ALA A 38 -15.34 9.70 -3.41
N LYS A 39 -14.14 9.14 -3.54
CA LYS A 39 -13.90 7.86 -4.24
C LYS A 39 -14.56 6.69 -3.53
N LEU A 40 -14.52 6.67 -2.21
CA LEU A 40 -15.21 5.68 -1.38
C LEU A 40 -16.73 5.70 -1.64
N ALA A 41 -17.36 6.89 -1.59
CA ALA A 41 -18.79 7.03 -1.87
C ALA A 41 -19.15 6.61 -3.30
N SER A 42 -18.28 6.89 -4.28
CA SER A 42 -18.49 6.59 -5.70
C SER A 42 -17.95 5.22 -6.16
N HIS A 43 -17.42 4.39 -5.24
CA HIS A 43 -16.83 3.08 -5.52
C HIS A 43 -15.75 3.10 -6.62
N ARG A 44 -14.94 4.16 -6.68
CA ARG A 44 -13.84 4.30 -7.65
C ARG A 44 -12.51 3.84 -7.08
N PRO A 45 -11.60 3.28 -7.90
CA PRO A 45 -10.27 2.90 -7.47
C PRO A 45 -9.47 4.11 -6.98
N VAL A 46 -8.60 3.88 -5.99
CA VAL A 46 -7.75 4.94 -5.43
C VAL A 46 -6.68 5.37 -6.43
N ARG A 47 -6.04 4.42 -7.11
CA ARG A 47 -4.99 4.68 -8.09
C ARG A 47 -5.57 4.84 -9.49
N ASP A 48 -5.19 5.91 -10.16
CA ASP A 48 -5.65 6.26 -11.50
C ASP A 48 -4.42 6.71 -12.31
N ILE A 49 -3.85 5.75 -13.04
CA ILE A 49 -2.54 5.91 -13.69
C ILE A 49 -2.60 6.95 -14.80
N ASP A 50 -3.70 6.99 -15.56
CA ASP A 50 -3.88 7.99 -16.63
C ASP A 50 -3.98 9.40 -16.04
N ARG A 51 -4.75 9.57 -14.94
CA ARG A 51 -4.82 10.86 -14.25
C ARG A 51 -3.47 11.29 -13.65
N GLU A 52 -2.70 10.35 -13.11
CA GLU A 52 -1.35 10.61 -12.57
C GLU A 52 -0.38 11.07 -13.68
N ARG A 53 -0.42 10.41 -14.84
CA ARG A 53 0.36 10.80 -16.03
C ARG A 53 0.00 12.21 -16.49
N ASP A 54 -1.29 12.49 -16.67
CA ASP A 54 -1.77 13.79 -17.16
C ASP A 54 -1.42 14.92 -16.19
N LEU A 55 -1.46 14.64 -14.87
CA LEU A 55 -1.03 15.59 -13.84
C LEU A 55 0.47 15.91 -13.97
N LEU A 56 1.33 14.89 -14.10
CA LEU A 56 2.77 15.09 -14.24
C LEU A 56 3.11 15.85 -15.53
N GLU A 57 2.49 15.52 -16.66
CA GLU A 57 2.67 16.24 -17.93
C GLU A 57 2.31 17.73 -17.81
N ARG A 58 1.18 18.01 -17.15
CA ARG A 58 0.76 19.39 -16.87
C ARG A 58 1.78 20.12 -15.98
N LEU A 59 2.26 19.47 -14.93
CA LEU A 59 3.23 20.06 -14.00
C LEU A 59 4.58 20.32 -14.66
N MET A 60 5.05 19.42 -15.53
CA MET A 60 6.26 19.65 -16.32
C MET A 60 6.11 20.89 -17.22
N THR A 61 4.97 21.04 -17.89
CA THR A 61 4.68 22.21 -18.73
C THR A 61 4.65 23.51 -17.92
N LEU A 62 4.08 23.50 -16.72
CA LEU A 62 4.07 24.65 -15.82
C LEU A 62 5.48 24.96 -15.29
N GLY A 63 6.21 23.95 -14.86
CA GLY A 63 7.55 24.11 -14.30
C GLY A 63 8.57 24.64 -15.31
N LYS A 64 8.40 24.34 -16.61
CA LYS A 64 9.19 24.98 -17.68
C LYS A 64 9.10 26.50 -17.65
N LYS A 65 7.93 27.08 -17.32
CA LYS A 65 7.76 28.55 -17.19
C LYS A 65 8.54 29.12 -16.00
N HIS A 66 8.77 28.30 -14.97
CA HIS A 66 9.55 28.63 -13.78
C HIS A 66 11.01 28.22 -13.88
N HIS A 67 11.48 27.76 -15.05
CA HIS A 67 12.85 27.31 -15.29
C HIS A 67 13.24 26.12 -14.39
N LEU A 68 12.27 25.30 -14.00
CA LEU A 68 12.49 24.05 -13.28
C LEU A 68 12.66 22.90 -14.28
N ASP A 69 13.61 22.01 -14.01
CA ASP A 69 13.84 20.87 -14.87
C ASP A 69 12.77 19.78 -14.71
N ALA A 70 12.48 19.07 -15.80
CA ALA A 70 11.42 18.07 -15.84
C ALA A 70 11.71 16.88 -14.91
N HIS A 71 12.98 16.51 -14.72
CA HIS A 71 13.38 15.39 -13.89
C HIS A 71 13.14 15.66 -12.41
N TYR A 72 13.49 16.86 -11.94
CA TYR A 72 13.24 17.34 -10.58
C TYR A 72 11.75 17.37 -10.27
N ILE A 73 10.94 17.95 -11.16
CA ILE A 73 9.47 17.99 -11.01
C ILE A 73 8.92 16.57 -10.92
N THR A 74 9.33 15.70 -11.82
CA THR A 74 8.83 14.32 -11.87
C THR A 74 9.11 13.60 -10.57
N ARG A 75 10.37 13.62 -10.09
CA ARG A 75 10.73 12.95 -8.83
C ARG A 75 10.00 13.52 -7.63
N LEU A 76 9.93 14.84 -7.50
CA LEU A 76 9.28 15.48 -6.36
C LEU A 76 7.77 15.18 -6.34
N PHE A 77 7.10 15.31 -7.49
CA PHE A 77 5.66 15.10 -7.55
C PHE A 77 5.25 13.64 -7.56
N GLN A 78 6.11 12.71 -7.99
CA GLN A 78 5.89 11.28 -7.78
C GLN A 78 5.82 10.95 -6.29
N LEU A 79 6.77 11.42 -5.47
CA LEU A 79 6.73 11.24 -4.02
C LEU A 79 5.45 11.81 -3.40
N ILE A 80 5.04 13.00 -3.85
CA ILE A 80 3.81 13.65 -3.36
C ILE A 80 2.55 12.87 -3.78
N ILE A 81 2.53 12.29 -4.98
CA ILE A 81 1.43 11.44 -5.48
C ILE A 81 1.39 10.14 -4.68
N GLU A 82 2.53 9.50 -4.45
CA GLU A 82 2.65 8.29 -3.64
C GLU A 82 2.10 8.50 -2.21
N ASP A 83 2.50 9.57 -1.52
CA ASP A 83 1.93 9.93 -0.20
C ASP A 83 0.41 10.10 -0.25
N SER A 84 -0.12 10.65 -1.34
CA SER A 84 -1.56 10.84 -1.51
C SER A 84 -2.30 9.53 -1.74
N VAL A 85 -1.72 8.62 -2.52
CA VAL A 85 -2.28 7.28 -2.76
C VAL A 85 -2.30 6.49 -1.46
N LEU A 86 -1.19 6.49 -0.71
CA LEU A 86 -1.08 5.85 0.60
C LEU A 86 -2.10 6.42 1.59
N THR A 87 -2.18 7.75 1.72
CA THR A 87 -3.14 8.41 2.62
C THR A 87 -4.59 8.02 2.28
N GLN A 88 -4.94 7.93 1.00
CA GLN A 88 -6.27 7.48 0.56
C GLN A 88 -6.51 5.99 0.86
N GLN A 89 -5.53 5.12 0.60
CA GLN A 89 -5.61 3.68 0.90
C GLN A 89 -5.81 3.43 2.40
N THR A 90 -5.05 4.11 3.27
CA THR A 90 -5.22 4.02 4.72
C THR A 90 -6.61 4.46 5.15
N LEU A 91 -7.17 5.51 4.55
CA LEU A 91 -8.54 5.94 4.85
C LEU A 91 -9.58 4.90 4.45
N LEU A 92 -9.43 4.30 3.26
CA LEU A 92 -10.31 3.22 2.81
C LEU A 92 -10.24 2.02 3.77
N GLN A 93 -9.03 1.61 4.17
CA GLN A 93 -8.85 0.53 5.14
C GLN A 93 -9.47 0.85 6.50
N GLN A 94 -9.23 2.05 7.03
CA GLN A 94 -9.84 2.44 8.31
C GLN A 94 -11.37 2.46 8.24
N HIS A 95 -11.94 2.83 7.09
CA HIS A 95 -13.39 2.77 6.90
C HIS A 95 -13.88 1.32 6.83
N LEU A 96 -13.20 0.44 6.11
CA LEU A 96 -13.50 -0.99 6.05
C LEU A 96 -13.37 -1.64 7.45
N ASN A 97 -12.31 -1.35 8.18
CA ASN A 97 -12.04 -1.88 9.53
C ASN A 97 -12.99 -1.28 10.58
N LYS A 98 -13.46 -0.04 10.42
CA LYS A 98 -14.49 0.56 11.29
C LYS A 98 -15.89 0.01 11.01
N ILE A 99 -16.18 -0.39 9.77
CA ILE A 99 -17.48 -0.97 9.41
C ILE A 99 -17.63 -2.38 9.99
N ASN A 100 -16.53 -3.13 10.16
CA ASN A 100 -16.55 -4.39 10.90
C ASN A 100 -15.20 -4.64 11.59
N PRO A 101 -15.07 -4.39 12.91
CA PRO A 101 -13.87 -4.77 13.67
C PRO A 101 -13.64 -6.30 13.71
N HIS A 102 -14.61 -7.07 13.20
CA HIS A 102 -14.53 -8.52 13.04
C HIS A 102 -14.42 -8.96 11.57
N SER A 103 -14.24 -8.05 10.62
CA SER A 103 -13.96 -8.42 9.22
C SER A 103 -12.48 -8.31 8.91
N ALA A 104 -11.92 -9.33 8.27
CA ALA A 104 -10.54 -9.33 7.79
C ALA A 104 -10.47 -9.71 6.32
N ARG A 105 -9.76 -8.90 5.54
CA ARG A 105 -9.38 -9.24 4.17
C ARG A 105 -8.02 -9.91 4.18
N VAL A 106 -7.99 -11.17 3.75
CA VAL A 106 -6.79 -12.00 3.84
C VAL A 106 -6.31 -12.34 2.44
N ALA A 107 -5.07 -11.96 2.14
CA ALA A 107 -4.37 -12.33 0.93
C ALA A 107 -3.74 -13.71 1.06
N PHE A 108 -3.89 -14.55 0.04
CA PHE A 108 -3.32 -15.90 0.00
C PHE A 108 -2.94 -16.30 -1.42
N LEU A 109 -2.10 -17.33 -1.54
CA LEU A 109 -1.72 -17.87 -2.85
C LEU A 109 -2.89 -18.66 -3.46
N GLY A 110 -3.43 -18.15 -4.56
CA GLY A 110 -4.54 -18.76 -5.27
C GLY A 110 -4.15 -20.03 -6.05
N PRO A 111 -5.10 -20.62 -6.80
CA PRO A 111 -6.50 -20.20 -6.93
C PRO A 111 -7.37 -20.63 -5.73
N LYS A 112 -8.67 -20.30 -5.77
CA LYS A 112 -9.64 -20.82 -4.79
C LYS A 112 -9.62 -22.34 -4.80
N GLY A 113 -9.59 -22.92 -3.60
CA GLY A 113 -9.49 -24.37 -3.39
C GLY A 113 -8.05 -24.86 -3.20
N SER A 114 -7.04 -23.99 -3.34
CA SER A 114 -5.66 -24.31 -2.95
C SER A 114 -5.55 -24.56 -1.44
N TYR A 115 -4.46 -25.20 -1.02
CA TYR A 115 -4.16 -25.35 0.41
C TYR A 115 -3.98 -24.01 1.12
N SER A 116 -3.41 -23.00 0.45
CA SER A 116 -3.30 -21.65 1.01
C SER A 116 -4.67 -20.99 1.19
N HIS A 117 -5.61 -21.22 0.26
CA HIS A 117 -6.99 -20.78 0.42
C HIS A 117 -7.67 -21.46 1.62
N LEU A 118 -7.50 -22.78 1.76
CA LEU A 118 -8.04 -23.53 2.90
C LEU A 118 -7.43 -23.06 4.23
N ALA A 119 -6.12 -22.85 4.27
CA ALA A 119 -5.40 -22.32 5.42
C ALA A 119 -5.92 -20.93 5.82
N ALA A 120 -6.07 -20.03 4.84
CA ALA A 120 -6.61 -18.69 5.08
C ALA A 120 -8.02 -18.74 5.66
N ARG A 121 -8.88 -19.58 5.10
CA ARG A 121 -10.27 -19.75 5.58
C ARG A 121 -10.32 -20.36 6.98
N GLN A 122 -9.48 -21.35 7.27
CA GLN A 122 -9.41 -21.99 8.59
C GLN A 122 -8.89 -21.03 9.66
N TYR A 123 -7.86 -20.26 9.34
CA TYR A 123 -7.35 -19.23 10.25
C TYR A 123 -8.41 -18.16 10.50
N ALA A 124 -9.04 -17.67 9.42
CA ALA A 124 -10.01 -16.60 9.54
C ALA A 124 -11.26 -17.02 10.33
N ALA A 125 -11.78 -18.22 10.11
CA ALA A 125 -12.95 -18.73 10.84
C ALA A 125 -12.75 -18.79 12.37
N ARG A 126 -11.51 -18.79 12.86
CA ARG A 126 -11.18 -18.80 14.30
C ARG A 126 -10.98 -17.41 14.89
N HIS A 127 -10.63 -16.43 14.07
CA HIS A 127 -10.15 -15.13 14.54
C HIS A 127 -11.04 -13.95 14.09
N PHE A 128 -11.88 -14.15 13.07
CA PHE A 128 -12.69 -13.11 12.45
C PHE A 128 -14.12 -13.62 12.23
N GLU A 129 -15.11 -12.74 12.37
CA GLU A 129 -16.52 -13.05 12.07
C GLU A 129 -16.81 -13.00 10.56
N GLN A 130 -16.10 -12.12 9.83
CA GLN A 130 -16.24 -11.98 8.40
C GLN A 130 -14.89 -12.11 7.70
N PHE A 131 -14.84 -12.94 6.67
CA PHE A 131 -13.64 -13.24 5.91
C PHE A 131 -13.81 -12.76 4.46
N ILE A 132 -12.93 -11.88 4.02
CA ILE A 132 -12.89 -11.42 2.63
C ILE A 132 -11.66 -12.06 1.95
N GLU A 133 -11.93 -12.95 1.01
CA GLU A 133 -10.90 -13.69 0.27
C GLU A 133 -10.20 -12.79 -0.76
N SER A 134 -8.88 -12.64 -0.67
CA SER A 134 -8.06 -12.05 -1.73
C SER A 134 -7.06 -13.08 -2.28
N GLY A 135 -7.35 -13.62 -3.46
CA GLY A 135 -6.48 -14.59 -4.12
C GLY A 135 -5.44 -13.91 -5.00
N CYS A 136 -4.17 -14.21 -4.77
CA CYS A 136 -3.03 -13.68 -5.55
C CYS A 136 -2.38 -14.77 -6.41
N ALA A 137 -1.68 -14.37 -7.46
CA ALA A 137 -0.97 -15.30 -8.35
C ALA A 137 0.46 -15.61 -7.87
N LYS A 138 1.13 -14.65 -7.22
CA LYS A 138 2.51 -14.79 -6.73
C LYS A 138 2.61 -14.37 -5.27
N PHE A 139 3.67 -14.83 -4.59
CA PHE A 139 3.97 -14.39 -3.22
C PHE A 139 4.22 -12.88 -3.14
N ALA A 140 4.99 -12.32 -4.08
CA ALA A 140 5.25 -10.88 -4.11
C ALA A 140 3.95 -10.05 -4.09
N ASP A 141 2.94 -10.44 -4.88
CA ASP A 141 1.65 -9.75 -4.94
C ASP A 141 0.90 -9.82 -3.59
N ILE A 142 1.05 -10.91 -2.83
CA ILE A 142 0.46 -11.05 -1.49
C ILE A 142 1.06 -10.03 -0.54
N PHE A 143 2.39 -9.95 -0.49
CA PHE A 143 3.11 -9.02 0.38
C PHE A 143 2.81 -7.57 -0.02
N GLU A 144 2.84 -7.25 -1.31
CA GLU A 144 2.50 -5.91 -1.82
C GLU A 144 1.07 -5.51 -1.45
N GLN A 145 0.10 -6.44 -1.53
CA GLN A 145 -1.27 -6.13 -1.12
C GLN A 145 -1.37 -5.77 0.36
N VAL A 146 -0.63 -6.45 1.24
CA VAL A 146 -0.66 -6.10 2.68
C VAL A 146 0.07 -4.78 2.93
N GLU A 147 1.25 -4.55 2.34
CA GLU A 147 2.00 -3.31 2.51
C GLU A 147 1.27 -2.08 1.96
N THR A 148 0.56 -2.23 0.84
CA THR A 148 -0.26 -1.16 0.24
C THR A 148 -1.64 -1.02 0.87
N GLY A 149 -1.96 -1.84 1.87
CA GLY A 149 -3.26 -1.83 2.54
C GLY A 149 -4.44 -2.33 1.69
N GLN A 150 -4.16 -3.06 0.62
CA GLN A 150 -5.17 -3.79 -0.16
C GLN A 150 -5.59 -5.12 0.47
N ALA A 151 -4.86 -5.61 1.48
CA ALA A 151 -5.25 -6.70 2.36
C ALA A 151 -4.81 -6.36 3.79
N ASP A 152 -5.51 -6.91 4.79
CA ASP A 152 -5.21 -6.64 6.20
C ASP A 152 -4.24 -7.68 6.76
N TYR A 153 -4.34 -8.91 6.26
CA TYR A 153 -3.47 -10.02 6.63
C TYR A 153 -3.03 -10.79 5.38
N ALA A 154 -1.90 -11.47 5.47
CA ALA A 154 -1.48 -12.48 4.50
C ALA A 154 -1.38 -13.84 5.18
N VAL A 155 -1.78 -14.89 4.46
CA VAL A 155 -1.50 -16.28 4.84
C VAL A 155 -0.60 -16.88 3.77
N VAL A 156 0.63 -17.15 4.17
CA VAL A 156 1.70 -17.69 3.32
C VAL A 156 2.27 -18.95 3.96
N PRO A 157 2.63 -19.97 3.17
CA PRO A 157 3.30 -21.15 3.68
C PRO A 157 4.77 -20.82 3.94
N ILE A 158 5.28 -21.13 5.14
CA ILE A 158 6.69 -20.90 5.49
C ILE A 158 7.53 -22.19 5.47
N GLU A 159 6.86 -23.34 5.59
CA GLU A 159 7.50 -24.65 5.61
C GLU A 159 6.53 -25.72 5.09
N ASN A 160 7.07 -26.74 4.41
CA ASN A 160 6.34 -27.96 4.08
C ASN A 160 7.18 -29.20 4.44
N THR A 161 6.50 -30.32 4.71
CA THR A 161 7.17 -31.58 5.09
C THR A 161 7.93 -32.25 3.94
N SER A 162 7.62 -31.89 2.69
CA SER A 162 8.22 -32.50 1.49
C SER A 162 9.48 -31.78 0.99
N SER A 163 9.54 -30.46 1.12
CA SER A 163 10.57 -29.59 0.55
C SER A 163 11.26 -28.70 1.59
N GLY A 164 10.81 -28.74 2.86
CA GLY A 164 11.36 -27.94 3.95
C GLY A 164 10.87 -26.49 3.91
N GLY A 165 11.71 -25.57 4.35
CA GLY A 165 11.42 -24.13 4.37
C GLY A 165 11.19 -23.55 2.97
N ILE A 166 10.24 -22.63 2.84
CA ILE A 166 9.92 -21.97 1.57
C ILE A 166 10.70 -20.65 1.49
N ASN A 167 11.92 -20.73 0.93
CA ASN A 167 12.86 -19.61 0.89
C ASN A 167 12.29 -18.35 0.23
N ASP A 168 11.50 -18.48 -0.85
CA ASP A 168 10.88 -17.34 -1.54
C ASP A 168 10.06 -16.46 -0.58
N VAL A 169 9.39 -17.08 0.40
CA VAL A 169 8.58 -16.35 1.40
C VAL A 169 9.48 -15.67 2.42
N TYR A 170 10.56 -16.33 2.86
CA TYR A 170 11.55 -15.75 3.78
C TYR A 170 12.30 -14.58 3.16
N ASP A 171 12.68 -14.69 1.88
CA ASP A 171 13.39 -13.65 1.15
C ASP A 171 12.50 -12.42 0.97
N LEU A 172 11.23 -12.61 0.60
CA LEU A 172 10.26 -11.53 0.51
C LEU A 172 10.03 -10.87 1.87
N LEU A 173 9.86 -11.64 2.94
CA LEU A 173 9.59 -11.11 4.27
C LEU A 173 10.72 -10.17 4.76
N GLN A 174 11.98 -10.50 4.47
CA GLN A 174 13.15 -9.67 4.82
C GLN A 174 13.13 -8.26 4.20
N HIS A 175 12.39 -8.09 3.10
CA HIS A 175 12.28 -6.82 2.38
C HIS A 175 11.00 -6.03 2.70
N THR A 176 10.20 -6.51 3.65
CA THR A 176 8.94 -5.87 4.05
C THR A 176 8.99 -5.31 5.46
N SER A 177 8.07 -4.41 5.78
CA SER A 177 7.85 -3.91 7.15
C SER A 177 6.86 -4.75 7.96
N LEU A 178 6.46 -5.91 7.42
CA LEU A 178 5.40 -6.75 7.97
C LEU A 178 5.90 -7.62 9.13
N SER A 179 4.98 -8.02 9.99
CA SER A 179 5.26 -8.85 11.16
C SER A 179 4.42 -10.13 11.13
N ILE A 180 5.01 -11.25 11.56
CA ILE A 180 4.28 -12.50 11.74
C ILE A 180 3.43 -12.38 13.01
N VAL A 181 2.12 -12.52 12.88
CA VAL A 181 1.14 -12.34 13.98
C VAL A 181 0.49 -13.65 14.43
N GLY A 182 0.77 -14.75 13.75
CA GLY A 182 0.20 -16.06 14.07
C GLY A 182 0.70 -17.14 13.11
N GLU A 183 0.41 -18.38 13.45
CA GLU A 183 0.79 -19.57 12.68
C GLU A 183 -0.33 -20.60 12.68
N LEU A 184 -0.34 -21.47 11.67
CA LEU A 184 -1.14 -22.68 11.67
C LEU A 184 -0.42 -23.81 10.93
N THR A 185 -0.75 -25.04 11.29
CA THR A 185 -0.36 -26.24 10.53
C THR A 185 -1.59 -26.81 9.85
N LEU A 186 -1.51 -27.01 8.53
CA LEU A 186 -2.58 -27.63 7.73
C LEU A 186 -2.12 -29.02 7.25
N PRO A 187 -2.82 -30.11 7.60
CA PRO A 187 -2.55 -31.43 7.01
C PRO A 187 -2.93 -31.42 5.52
N ILE A 188 -2.09 -32.07 4.70
CA ILE A 188 -2.25 -32.14 3.26
C ILE A 188 -2.78 -33.53 2.90
N ASP A 189 -4.07 -33.60 2.61
CA ASP A 189 -4.76 -34.84 2.25
C ASP A 189 -5.10 -34.87 0.76
N HIS A 190 -4.64 -35.91 0.07
CA HIS A 190 -4.93 -36.10 -1.35
C HIS A 190 -6.07 -37.11 -1.55
N CYS A 191 -6.97 -36.81 -2.49
CA CYS A 191 -8.05 -37.70 -2.90
C CYS A 191 -8.03 -37.91 -4.42
N VAL A 192 -8.44 -39.09 -4.86
CA VAL A 192 -8.60 -39.39 -6.29
C VAL A 192 -10.00 -38.96 -6.71
N LEU A 193 -10.07 -38.06 -7.69
CA LEU A 193 -11.33 -37.67 -8.34
C LEU A 193 -11.61 -38.60 -9.52
N VAL A 194 -12.81 -39.17 -9.57
CA VAL A 194 -13.28 -40.02 -10.68
C VAL A 194 -14.47 -39.33 -11.33
N SER A 195 -14.46 -39.21 -12.67
CA SER A 195 -15.63 -38.71 -13.41
C SER A 195 -16.69 -39.81 -13.47
N THR A 196 -17.89 -39.51 -12.98
CA THR A 196 -19.09 -40.32 -13.25
C THR A 196 -19.63 -40.03 -14.63
#